data_AF-A0A661UT65-F1
#
_entry.id   AF-A0A661UT65-F1
#
_cell.length_a   1.000
_cell.length_b   1.000
_cell.length_c   1.000
_cell.angle_alpha   90.00
_cell.angle_beta   90.00
_cell.angle_gamma   90.00
#
_symmetry.space_group_name_H-M   'P 1'
#
loop_
_entity.id
_entity.type
_entity.pdbx_description
1 polymer ?
#
loop_
_entity_poly.entity_id
_entity_poly.type
_entity_poly.pdbx_seq_one_letter_code
_entity_poly.pdbx_strand_id
1 'polypeptide(L)'
;MKKLLIFLFISYTCFLFSQEILLNIKDKPNNDGSALSISWDTSQIEASKIIIERETSDGEFIAITSSEESTGTFDDGSNIIPGIRYIYRLTAFDNNDNIMQIVMTTSESYAQWFNKDKISLLIFALLITISIVYYIFSARSGKDLYIRKISGLESMDESVGRATEMGRPILFIPGTLDLDDMQTIAGLTLLRRLAQKAAEYDAKLIVPVCRSMVLSTAKEIVKEAYMKAGRPDAYDPDSVFYLTDDQFGYVAGVDGIIVREKPAANFFLGAFYAESLILAETGFSSGAIQTAGTAMPSQLPFFVVACDYTLIGEELFAASAYLSKDPHQLGSLKGQDFGKAIFIVVLTIGIILEISGVHFLKDFLALH
;
A
#
# COMPACT_ATOMS: atom_id res chain seq x y z
N MET A 1 34.51 7.01 75.32
CA MET A 1 33.14 6.53 74.97
C MET A 1 32.23 7.63 74.41
N LYS A 2 32.12 8.83 75.00
CA LYS A 2 31.27 9.92 74.46
C LYS A 2 31.58 10.38 73.01
N LYS A 3 32.86 10.44 72.61
CA LYS A 3 33.26 10.84 71.24
C LYS A 3 32.88 9.80 70.16
N LEU A 4 32.89 8.51 70.50
CA LEU A 4 32.54 7.42 69.56
C LEU A 4 31.03 7.35 69.34
N LEU A 5 30.24 7.60 70.40
CA LEU A 5 28.78 7.65 70.35
C LEU A 5 28.27 8.87 69.57
N ILE A 6 28.95 10.02 69.68
CA ILE A 6 28.65 11.21 68.86
C ILE A 6 29.01 10.96 67.38
N PHE A 7 30.11 10.27 67.09
CA PHE A 7 30.50 9.95 65.70
C PHE A 7 29.55 8.93 65.05
N LEU A 8 29.11 7.92 65.80
CA LEU A 8 28.07 6.97 65.35
C LEU A 8 26.70 7.64 65.22
N PHE A 9 26.34 8.59 66.10
CA PHE A 9 25.08 9.33 65.98
C PHE A 9 25.12 10.28 64.78
N ILE A 10 26.24 10.97 64.54
CA ILE A 10 26.43 11.83 63.35
C ILE A 10 26.45 11.00 62.06
N SER A 11 27.10 9.83 62.05
CA SER A 11 27.08 8.95 60.86
C SER A 11 25.72 8.30 60.63
N TYR A 12 24.94 8.03 61.70
CA TYR A 12 23.58 7.48 61.60
C TYR A 12 22.56 8.55 61.21
N THR A 13 22.72 9.81 61.64
CA THR A 13 21.91 10.94 61.17
C THR A 13 22.27 11.38 59.76
N CYS A 14 23.54 11.26 59.33
CA CYS A 14 23.92 11.46 57.92
C CYS A 14 23.38 10.37 56.99
N PHE A 15 23.09 9.17 57.50
CA PHE A 15 22.52 8.07 56.71
C PHE A 15 21.00 8.14 56.58
N LEU A 16 20.31 8.96 57.39
CA LEU A 16 18.85 9.02 57.43
C LEU A 16 18.23 10.21 56.68
N PHE A 17 19.01 10.98 55.93
CA PHE A 17 18.51 12.13 55.15
C PHE A 17 19.32 12.40 53.87
N SER A 18 19.54 11.39 53.01
CA SER A 18 19.71 11.70 51.58
C SER A 18 18.33 11.62 50.92
N GLN A 19 17.68 12.77 50.82
CA GLN A 19 16.53 12.92 49.94
C GLN A 19 17.10 12.97 48.51
N GLU A 20 17.24 11.81 47.88
CA GLU A 20 17.80 11.72 46.53
C GLU A 20 16.68 11.75 45.49
N ILE A 21 16.85 12.61 44.48
CA ILE A 21 16.09 12.52 43.24
C ILE A 21 16.47 11.23 42.50
N LEU A 22 15.47 10.46 42.09
CA LEU A 22 15.68 9.31 41.22
C LEU A 22 15.37 9.71 39.78
N LEU A 23 16.39 9.71 38.92
CA LEU A 23 16.25 9.85 37.46
C LEU A 23 16.68 8.56 36.78
N ASN A 24 15.76 7.91 36.08
CA ASN A 24 16.00 6.66 35.38
C ASN A 24 15.63 6.79 33.91
N ILE A 25 16.59 6.51 33.02
CA ILE A 25 16.43 6.60 31.57
C ILE A 25 16.75 5.25 30.95
N LYS A 26 15.78 4.67 30.27
CA LYS A 26 15.89 3.34 29.66
C LYS A 26 15.54 3.40 28.18
N ASP A 27 16.06 2.44 27.43
CA ASP A 27 15.63 2.18 26.06
C ASP A 27 14.12 1.98 26.01
N LYS A 28 13.45 2.62 25.04
CA LYS A 28 12.00 2.50 24.91
C LYS A 28 11.66 1.10 24.42
N PRO A 29 10.83 0.33 25.14
CA PRO A 29 10.40 -0.99 24.68
C PRO A 29 9.60 -0.88 23.36
N ASN A 30 9.68 -1.94 22.55
CA ASN A 30 8.98 -2.10 21.28
C ASN A 30 9.28 -1.02 20.22
N ASN A 31 10.40 -0.31 20.31
CA ASN A 31 10.77 0.72 19.33
C ASN A 31 11.95 0.30 18.43
N ASP A 32 12.13 1.03 17.32
CA ASP A 32 13.26 0.93 16.40
C ASP A 32 14.56 1.59 16.94
N GLY A 33 14.60 1.92 18.23
CA GLY A 33 15.72 2.60 18.90
C GLY A 33 15.71 4.12 18.74
N SER A 34 14.66 4.70 18.14
CA SER A 34 14.52 6.16 17.98
C SER A 34 14.01 6.90 19.22
N ALA A 35 13.90 6.24 20.37
CA ALA A 35 13.38 6.87 21.58
C ALA A 35 13.97 6.31 22.87
N LEU A 36 14.04 7.17 23.89
CA LEU A 36 14.40 6.83 25.27
C LEU A 36 13.24 7.19 26.20
N SER A 37 12.93 6.31 27.13
CA SER A 37 11.90 6.53 28.14
C SER A 37 12.56 7.05 29.42
N ILE A 38 12.14 8.26 29.83
CA ILE A 38 12.65 9.00 30.97
C ILE A 38 11.62 8.90 32.09
N SER A 39 12.07 8.54 33.28
CA SER A 39 11.24 8.44 34.49
C SER A 39 11.93 9.17 35.63
N TRP A 40 11.18 9.96 36.39
CA TRP A 40 11.70 10.69 37.54
C TRP A 40 10.82 10.54 38.78
N ASP A 41 11.46 10.60 39.95
CA ASP A 41 10.80 10.72 41.26
C ASP A 41 11.56 11.73 42.13
N THR A 42 10.91 12.84 42.43
CA THR A 42 11.37 13.93 43.30
C THR A 42 10.51 14.05 44.56
N SER A 43 9.67 13.06 44.86
CA SER A 43 8.71 13.12 45.98
C SER A 43 9.38 13.30 47.35
N GLN A 44 10.66 12.91 47.46
CA GLN A 44 11.44 13.08 48.68
C GLN A 44 11.87 14.53 48.94
N ILE A 45 11.93 15.38 47.92
CA ILE A 45 12.41 16.77 48.03
C ILE A 45 11.29 17.81 47.81
N GLU A 46 10.06 17.39 47.48
CA GLU A 46 8.91 18.27 47.22
C GLU A 46 9.24 19.41 46.23
N ALA A 47 9.91 19.06 45.13
CA ALA A 47 10.25 20.03 44.08
C ALA A 47 8.98 20.66 43.48
N SER A 48 8.98 21.98 43.30
CA SER A 48 7.87 22.74 42.70
C SER A 48 7.84 22.59 41.18
N LYS A 49 9.03 22.42 40.59
CA LYS A 49 9.24 22.37 39.15
C LYS A 49 10.50 21.58 38.85
N ILE A 50 10.44 20.82 37.77
CA ILE A 50 11.58 20.10 37.22
C ILE A 50 11.79 20.46 35.75
N ILE A 51 13.06 20.50 35.33
CA ILE A 51 13.45 20.66 33.93
C ILE A 51 14.38 19.51 33.58
N ILE A 52 14.07 18.82 32.49
CA ILE A 52 14.89 17.74 31.93
C ILE A 52 15.51 18.22 30.63
N GLU A 53 16.83 18.16 30.58
CA GLU A 53 17.64 18.62 29.47
C GLU A 53 18.49 17.46 28.92
N ARG A 54 18.84 17.51 27.64
CA ARG A 54 19.76 16.58 26.99
C ARG A 54 20.91 17.32 26.35
N GLU A 55 22.10 16.74 26.46
CA GLU A 55 23.30 17.26 25.83
C GLU A 55 23.26 17.06 24.31
N THR A 56 23.58 18.11 23.56
CA THR A 56 23.77 18.08 22.11
C THR A 56 25.20 17.67 21.76
N SER A 57 25.47 17.37 20.49
CA SER A 57 26.82 17.07 19.99
C SER A 57 27.86 18.16 20.27
N ASP A 58 27.39 19.39 20.49
CA ASP A 58 28.22 20.58 20.75
C ASP A 58 28.46 20.81 22.26
N GLY A 59 27.94 19.93 23.13
CA GLY A 59 28.07 20.02 24.59
C GLY A 59 27.08 20.98 25.26
N GLU A 60 26.11 21.50 24.51
CA GLU A 60 25.04 22.36 25.04
C GLU A 60 23.86 21.52 25.53
N PHE A 61 23.21 21.93 26.62
CA PHE A 61 22.02 21.27 27.14
C PHE A 61 20.76 21.93 26.59
N ILE A 62 19.94 21.16 25.88
CA ILE A 62 18.64 21.59 25.39
C ILE A 62 17.53 21.05 26.30
N ALA A 63 16.59 21.91 26.69
CA ALA A 63 15.42 21.48 27.44
C ALA A 63 14.49 20.64 26.55
N ILE A 64 14.20 19.42 26.98
CA ILE A 64 13.29 18.51 26.26
C ILE A 64 11.89 18.58 26.87
N THR A 65 11.81 18.62 28.21
CA THR A 65 10.54 18.67 28.92
C THR A 65 10.67 19.38 30.26
N SER A 66 9.55 19.90 30.75
CA SER A 66 9.41 20.47 32.10
C SER A 66 8.10 20.00 32.71
N SER A 67 8.11 19.67 34.00
CA SER A 67 6.92 19.26 34.74
C SER A 67 6.88 19.92 36.11
N GLU A 68 5.67 20.13 36.63
CA GLU A 68 5.41 20.56 38.01
C GLU A 68 5.08 19.35 38.91
N GLU A 69 4.92 18.16 38.31
CA GLU A 69 4.62 16.93 39.04
C GLU A 69 5.90 16.28 39.60
N SER A 70 5.82 15.83 40.86
CA SER A 70 6.95 15.20 41.56
C SER A 70 7.33 13.83 41.01
N THR A 71 6.41 13.14 40.34
CA THR A 71 6.68 11.90 39.61
C THR A 71 6.14 12.01 38.20
N GLY A 72 6.80 11.35 37.25
CA GLY A 72 6.32 11.35 35.88
C GLY A 72 7.20 10.55 34.93
N THR A 73 6.67 10.38 33.71
CA THR A 73 7.33 9.67 32.63
C THR A 73 7.23 10.47 31.35
N PHE A 74 8.30 10.52 30.57
CA PHE A 74 8.36 11.21 29.29
C PHE A 74 9.19 10.39 28.29
N ASP A 75 8.69 10.22 27.07
CA ASP A 75 9.43 9.57 26.00
C ASP A 75 10.09 10.62 25.11
N ASP A 76 11.41 10.69 25.13
CA ASP A 76 12.17 11.51 24.19
C ASP A 76 12.34 10.76 22.86
N GLY A 77 11.67 11.22 21.81
CA GLY A 77 11.82 10.74 20.42
C GLY A 77 12.54 11.73 19.49
N SER A 78 13.10 12.81 20.03
CA SER A 78 13.60 13.92 19.21
C SER A 78 15.02 13.65 18.70
N ASN A 79 15.15 13.10 17.48
CA ASN A 79 16.45 12.82 16.82
C ASN A 79 17.39 11.89 17.61
N ILE A 80 16.85 10.87 18.28
CA ILE A 80 17.66 9.84 18.91
C ILE A 80 18.14 8.85 17.84
N ILE A 81 19.46 8.66 17.78
CA ILE A 81 20.10 7.72 16.87
C ILE A 81 20.52 6.48 17.68
N PRO A 82 20.10 5.27 17.27
CA PRO A 82 20.45 4.03 17.97
C PRO A 82 21.96 3.85 18.10
N GLY A 83 22.42 3.40 19.28
CA GLY A 83 23.83 3.13 19.58
C GLY A 83 24.66 4.36 19.93
N ILE A 84 24.07 5.56 20.00
CA ILE A 84 24.72 6.76 20.53
C ILE A 84 24.37 6.93 22.01
N ARG A 85 25.37 7.30 22.82
CA ARG A 85 25.18 7.62 24.22
C ARG A 85 24.71 9.07 24.38
N TYR A 86 23.59 9.25 25.05
CA TYR A 86 23.03 10.55 25.37
C TYR A 86 23.17 10.82 26.86
N ILE A 87 23.50 12.08 27.19
CA ILE A 87 23.59 12.57 28.56
C ILE A 87 22.37 13.42 28.85
N TYR A 88 21.71 13.12 29.96
CA TYR A 88 20.54 13.86 30.44
C TYR A 88 20.81 14.48 31.79
N ARG A 89 20.25 15.67 31.98
CA ARG A 89 20.29 16.45 33.20
C ARG A 89 18.88 16.70 33.69
N LEU A 90 18.59 16.36 34.94
CA LEU A 90 17.39 16.82 35.63
C LEU A 90 17.79 17.87 36.66
N THR A 91 17.15 19.04 36.58
CA THR A 91 17.30 20.13 37.53
C THR A 91 15.97 20.33 38.26
N ALA A 92 15.96 20.18 39.58
CA ALA A 92 14.80 20.40 40.43
C ALA A 92 14.86 21.78 41.09
N PHE A 93 13.72 22.47 41.15
CA PHE A 93 13.59 23.83 41.67
C PHE A 93 12.61 23.88 42.86
N ASP A 94 12.83 24.85 43.76
CA ASP A 94 11.92 25.19 44.86
C ASP A 94 10.84 26.19 44.42
N ASN A 95 9.91 26.55 45.31
CA ASN A 95 8.84 27.53 45.02
C ASN A 95 9.34 28.95 44.67
N ASN A 96 10.63 29.24 44.89
CA ASN A 96 11.27 30.52 44.62
C ASN A 96 12.25 30.44 43.43
N ASP A 97 12.14 29.39 42.59
CA ASP A 97 13.02 29.11 41.45
C ASP A 97 14.50 28.90 41.80
N ASN A 98 14.83 28.55 43.06
CA ASN A 98 16.19 28.14 43.42
C ASN A 98 16.41 26.67 43.07
N ILE A 99 17.60 26.37 42.54
CA ILE A 99 18.01 25.00 42.26
C ILE A 99 18.18 24.24 43.58
N MET A 100 17.41 23.18 43.76
CA MET A 100 17.51 22.27 44.90
C MET A 100 18.58 21.22 44.68
N GLN A 101 18.53 20.53 43.53
CA GLN A 101 19.44 19.45 43.19
C GLN A 101 19.49 19.23 41.67
N ILE A 102 20.66 18.79 41.19
CA ILE A 102 20.90 18.40 39.80
C ILE A 102 21.33 16.93 39.77
N VAL A 103 20.71 16.14 38.91
CA VAL A 103 21.09 14.75 38.67
C VAL A 103 21.40 14.54 37.19
N MET A 104 22.53 13.90 36.93
CA MET A 104 23.00 13.54 35.60
C MET A 104 22.90 12.04 35.42
N THR A 105 22.38 11.59 34.28
CA THR A 105 22.44 10.18 33.91
C THR A 105 22.72 10.03 32.42
N THR A 106 23.17 8.86 32.03
CA THR A 106 23.50 8.54 30.64
C THR A 106 22.76 7.30 30.22
N SER A 107 22.26 7.28 28.99
CA SER A 107 21.57 6.12 28.43
C SER A 107 21.84 6.00 26.94
N GLU A 108 21.64 4.80 26.43
CA GLU A 108 21.83 4.42 25.03
C GLU A 108 20.55 3.73 24.57
N SER A 109 20.06 4.07 23.38
CA SER A 109 18.92 3.39 22.76
C SER A 109 19.40 2.31 21.80
N TYR A 110 18.61 1.25 21.67
CA TYR A 110 18.93 0.13 20.78
C TYR A 110 17.71 -0.22 19.94
N ALA A 111 17.92 -0.52 18.66
CA ALA A 111 16.86 -1.02 17.81
C ALA A 111 16.48 -2.44 18.25
N GLN A 112 15.22 -2.62 18.63
CA GLN A 112 14.73 -3.93 19.05
C GLN A 112 14.33 -4.77 17.83
N TRP A 113 14.70 -6.05 17.84
CA TRP A 113 14.38 -6.98 16.75
C TRP A 113 12.88 -7.24 16.59
N PHE A 114 12.09 -7.07 17.66
CA PHE A 114 10.67 -7.42 17.67
C PHE A 114 9.85 -6.40 18.46
N ASN A 115 8.87 -5.79 17.80
CA ASN A 115 7.87 -4.93 18.43
C ASN A 115 6.64 -5.79 18.78
N LYS A 116 6.37 -5.95 20.08
CA LYS A 116 5.24 -6.75 20.58
C LYS A 116 3.88 -6.10 20.34
N ASP A 117 3.82 -4.78 20.22
CA ASP A 117 2.58 -4.05 19.94
C ASP A 117 2.06 -4.38 18.52
N LYS A 118 2.97 -4.77 17.62
CA LYS A 118 2.65 -5.20 16.24
C LYS A 118 2.38 -6.70 16.08
N ILE A 119 2.13 -7.44 17.17
CA ILE A 119 1.82 -8.88 17.12
C ILE A 119 0.57 -9.18 16.29
N SER A 120 -0.45 -8.33 16.37
CA SER A 120 -1.68 -8.49 15.59
C SER A 120 -1.39 -8.47 14.08
N LEU A 121 -0.58 -7.50 13.63
CA LEU A 121 -0.09 -7.38 12.25
C LEU A 121 0.64 -8.64 11.78
N LEU A 122 1.51 -9.21 12.62
CA LEU A 122 2.22 -10.46 12.30
C LEU A 122 1.25 -11.64 12.11
N ILE A 123 0.25 -11.77 12.99
CA ILE A 123 -0.74 -12.84 12.90
C ILE A 123 -1.52 -12.74 11.60
N PHE A 124 -1.97 -11.54 11.21
CA PHE A 124 -2.66 -11.35 9.92
C PHE A 124 -1.76 -11.62 8.73
N ALA A 125 -0.50 -11.15 8.76
CA ALA A 125 0.45 -11.39 7.69
C ALA A 125 0.71 -12.90 7.49
N LEU A 126 0.90 -13.64 8.60
CA LEU A 126 1.05 -15.09 8.57
C LEU A 126 -0.21 -15.77 8.03
N LEU A 127 -1.40 -15.35 8.48
CA LEU A 127 -2.67 -15.92 8.03
C LEU A 127 -2.85 -15.77 6.52
N ILE A 128 -2.62 -14.57 5.98
CA ILE A 128 -2.68 -14.30 4.53
C ILE A 128 -1.65 -15.15 3.79
N THR A 129 -0.41 -15.19 4.29
CA THR A 129 0.68 -15.95 3.67
C THR A 129 0.35 -17.44 3.61
N ILE A 130 -0.12 -18.01 4.73
CA ILE A 130 -0.53 -19.41 4.81
C ILE A 130 -1.68 -19.69 3.85
N SER A 131 -2.66 -18.78 3.76
CA SER A 131 -3.79 -18.93 2.83
C SER A 131 -3.31 -18.95 1.36
N ILE A 132 -2.49 -17.98 0.96
CA ILE A 132 -1.91 -17.90 -0.39
C ILE A 132 -1.13 -19.17 -0.72
N VAL A 133 -0.22 -19.57 0.18
CA VAL A 133 0.60 -20.77 0.00
C VAL A 133 -0.28 -22.03 -0.11
N TYR A 134 -1.28 -22.16 0.76
CA TYR A 134 -2.24 -23.27 0.73
C TYR A 134 -2.97 -23.36 -0.63
N TYR A 135 -3.52 -22.24 -1.12
CA TYR A 135 -4.26 -22.24 -2.39
C TYR A 135 -3.36 -22.42 -3.61
N ILE A 136 -2.11 -21.94 -3.58
CA ILE A 136 -1.12 -22.24 -4.63
C ILE A 136 -0.83 -23.76 -4.67
N PHE A 137 -0.55 -24.39 -3.53
CA PHE A 137 -0.33 -25.84 -3.49
C PHE A 137 -1.57 -26.63 -3.90
N SER A 138 -2.75 -26.18 -3.47
CA SER A 138 -4.03 -26.76 -3.87
C SER A 138 -4.26 -26.69 -5.38
N ALA A 139 -4.03 -25.53 -6.01
CA ALA A 139 -4.12 -25.36 -7.46
C ALA A 139 -3.12 -26.27 -8.19
N ARG A 140 -1.87 -26.32 -7.71
CA ARG A 140 -0.83 -27.18 -8.29
C ARG A 140 -1.15 -28.68 -8.18
N SER A 141 -1.93 -29.08 -7.18
CA SER A 141 -2.38 -30.47 -7.01
C SER A 141 -3.50 -30.90 -7.98
N GLY A 142 -3.93 -30.01 -8.88
CA GLY A 142 -4.98 -30.28 -9.87
C GLY A 142 -6.40 -30.12 -9.35
N LYS A 143 -6.58 -29.50 -8.17
CA LYS A 143 -7.91 -29.12 -7.71
C LYS A 143 -8.40 -27.92 -8.51
N ASP A 144 -9.56 -28.05 -9.12
CA ASP A 144 -10.24 -26.94 -9.79
C ASP A 144 -10.68 -25.91 -8.75
N LEU A 145 -9.99 -24.77 -8.73
CA LEU A 145 -10.37 -23.63 -7.91
C LEU A 145 -11.48 -22.86 -8.64
N TYR A 146 -12.66 -22.77 -8.01
CA TYR A 146 -13.72 -21.91 -8.51
C TYR A 146 -13.30 -20.44 -8.38
N ILE A 147 -13.22 -19.78 -9.53
CA ILE A 147 -12.98 -18.34 -9.69
C ILE A 147 -14.23 -17.74 -10.34
N ARG A 148 -14.68 -16.62 -9.79
CA ARG A 148 -15.82 -15.88 -10.34
C ARG A 148 -15.49 -15.47 -11.77
N LYS A 149 -16.40 -15.72 -12.70
CA LYS A 149 -16.29 -15.24 -14.07
C LYS A 149 -16.24 -13.71 -14.09
N ILE A 150 -15.34 -13.19 -14.90
CA ILE A 150 -15.16 -11.76 -15.11
C ILE A 150 -15.90 -11.39 -16.40
N SER A 151 -17.01 -10.66 -16.29
CA SER A 151 -17.89 -10.35 -17.43
C SER A 151 -17.17 -9.63 -18.57
N GLY A 152 -16.26 -8.71 -18.25
CA GLY A 152 -15.43 -8.02 -19.24
C GLY A 152 -14.42 -8.90 -19.98
N LEU A 153 -14.19 -10.15 -19.57
CA LEU A 153 -13.40 -11.11 -20.36
C LEU A 153 -14.26 -11.95 -21.29
N GLU A 154 -15.49 -12.26 -20.88
CA GLU A 154 -16.44 -13.01 -21.73
C GLU A 154 -16.89 -12.15 -22.92
N SER A 155 -16.93 -10.82 -22.77
CA SER A 155 -17.25 -9.88 -23.84
C SER A 155 -16.23 -9.87 -24.98
N MET A 156 -15.01 -10.39 -24.79
CA MET A 156 -13.97 -10.41 -25.83
C MET A 156 -14.38 -11.27 -27.02
N ASP A 157 -14.88 -12.49 -26.76
CA ASP A 157 -15.28 -13.42 -27.82
C ASP A 157 -16.52 -12.89 -28.56
N GLU A 158 -17.49 -12.31 -27.84
CA GLU A 158 -18.67 -11.65 -28.42
C GLU A 158 -18.28 -10.45 -29.30
N SER A 159 -17.39 -9.60 -28.80
CA SER A 159 -16.93 -8.40 -29.50
C SER A 159 -16.21 -8.74 -30.80
N VAL A 160 -15.38 -9.79 -30.80
CA VAL A 160 -14.68 -10.27 -32.00
C VAL A 160 -15.68 -10.82 -33.01
N GLY A 161 -16.62 -11.67 -32.57
CA GLY A 161 -17.68 -12.19 -33.46
C GLY A 161 -18.49 -11.07 -34.11
N ARG A 162 -18.93 -10.09 -33.32
CA ARG A 162 -19.66 -8.91 -33.80
C ARG A 162 -18.84 -8.09 -34.79
N ALA A 163 -17.54 -7.88 -34.54
CA ALA A 163 -16.66 -7.15 -35.45
C ALA A 163 -16.52 -7.84 -36.80
N THR A 164 -16.34 -9.17 -36.79
CA THR A 164 -16.30 -9.99 -38.02
C THR A 164 -17.64 -9.94 -38.77
N GLU A 165 -18.77 -10.10 -38.08
CA GLU A 165 -20.11 -10.05 -38.70
C GLU A 165 -20.43 -8.68 -39.32
N MET A 166 -19.99 -7.60 -38.69
CA MET A 166 -20.25 -6.24 -39.17
C MET A 166 -19.22 -5.74 -40.19
N GLY A 167 -18.10 -6.45 -40.39
CA GLY A 167 -16.97 -5.99 -41.21
C GLY A 167 -16.36 -4.67 -40.69
N ARG A 168 -16.50 -4.38 -39.40
CA ARG A 168 -16.02 -3.16 -38.73
C ARG A 168 -14.85 -3.51 -37.82
N PRO A 169 -13.86 -2.62 -37.65
CA PRO A 169 -12.67 -2.93 -36.86
C PRO A 169 -12.96 -3.02 -35.35
N ILE A 170 -12.02 -3.60 -34.62
CA ILE A 170 -11.91 -3.55 -33.17
C ILE A 170 -10.87 -2.48 -32.82
N LEU A 171 -11.21 -1.58 -31.91
CA LEU A 171 -10.28 -0.60 -31.36
C LEU A 171 -9.77 -1.07 -29.98
N PHE A 172 -8.46 -1.04 -29.77
CA PHE A 172 -7.86 -1.38 -28.48
C PHE A 172 -6.93 -0.26 -28.00
N ILE A 173 -7.15 0.21 -26.78
CA ILE A 173 -6.36 1.26 -26.13
C ILE A 173 -5.72 0.68 -24.84
N PRO A 174 -4.38 0.52 -24.80
CA PRO A 174 -3.66 -0.07 -23.66
C PRO A 174 -3.43 0.90 -22.48
N GLY A 175 -4.25 1.94 -22.32
CA GLY A 175 -4.04 3.04 -21.38
C GLY A 175 -3.12 4.15 -21.92
N THR A 176 -2.84 5.14 -21.06
CA THR A 176 -2.07 6.36 -21.39
C THR A 176 -0.69 6.45 -20.70
N LEU A 177 -0.36 5.48 -19.83
CA LEU A 177 0.92 5.38 -19.14
C LEU A 177 1.89 4.44 -19.85
N ASP A 178 3.16 4.45 -19.41
CA ASP A 178 4.22 3.62 -19.97
C ASP A 178 4.27 2.23 -19.28
N LEU A 179 5.27 1.42 -19.63
CA LEU A 179 5.47 0.06 -19.14
C LEU A 179 5.92 -0.01 -17.67
N ASP A 180 6.21 1.12 -17.03
CA ASP A 180 6.44 1.21 -15.59
C ASP A 180 5.13 1.12 -14.78
N ASP A 181 3.98 1.35 -15.42
CA ASP A 181 2.67 1.11 -14.83
C ASP A 181 2.18 -0.33 -15.04
N MET A 182 1.79 -0.96 -13.93
CA MET A 182 1.33 -2.35 -13.93
C MET A 182 0.03 -2.57 -14.73
N GLN A 183 -0.82 -1.56 -14.86
CA GLN A 183 -2.08 -1.64 -15.61
C GLN A 183 -1.81 -1.69 -17.11
N THR A 184 -0.80 -0.95 -17.60
CA THR A 184 -0.35 -1.02 -19.00
C THR A 184 0.10 -2.44 -19.35
N ILE A 185 0.89 -3.08 -18.47
CA ILE A 185 1.33 -4.48 -18.64
C ILE A 185 0.12 -5.44 -18.67
N ALA A 186 -0.85 -5.24 -17.78
CA ALA A 186 -2.09 -6.02 -17.76
C ALA A 186 -2.89 -5.84 -19.06
N GLY A 187 -3.06 -4.60 -19.52
CA GLY A 187 -3.71 -4.26 -20.79
C GLY A 187 -3.04 -4.93 -21.99
N LEU A 188 -1.71 -4.88 -22.09
CA LEU A 188 -0.95 -5.56 -23.15
C LEU A 188 -1.09 -7.09 -23.11
N THR A 189 -1.27 -7.68 -21.92
CA THR A 189 -1.56 -9.11 -21.79
C THR A 189 -2.94 -9.45 -22.37
N LEU A 190 -3.93 -8.58 -22.19
CA LEU A 190 -5.26 -8.72 -22.78
C LEU A 190 -5.25 -8.48 -24.29
N LEU A 191 -4.44 -7.52 -24.77
CA LEU A 191 -4.21 -7.29 -26.19
C LEU A 191 -3.71 -8.56 -26.89
N ARG A 192 -2.78 -9.31 -26.28
CA ARG A 192 -2.29 -10.58 -26.85
C ARG A 192 -3.43 -11.55 -27.15
N ARG A 193 -4.36 -11.71 -26.20
CA ARG A 193 -5.51 -12.62 -26.35
C ARG A 193 -6.49 -12.10 -27.40
N LEU A 194 -6.78 -10.80 -27.38
CA LEU A 194 -7.67 -10.18 -28.35
C LEU A 194 -7.11 -10.27 -29.77
N ALA A 195 -5.83 -9.97 -29.96
CA ALA A 195 -5.16 -10.04 -31.25
C ALA A 195 -5.15 -11.47 -31.80
N GLN A 196 -4.92 -12.48 -30.94
CA GLN A 196 -4.99 -13.88 -31.35
C GLN A 196 -6.40 -14.23 -31.85
N LYS A 197 -7.43 -13.80 -31.11
CA LYS A 197 -8.84 -14.01 -31.50
C LYS A 197 -9.21 -13.24 -32.77
N ALA A 198 -8.79 -12.00 -32.89
CA ALA A 198 -9.01 -11.19 -34.09
C ALA A 198 -8.39 -11.85 -35.32
N ALA A 199 -7.18 -12.42 -35.20
CA ALA A 199 -6.56 -13.20 -36.26
C ALA A 199 -7.36 -14.46 -36.61
N GLU A 200 -7.79 -15.25 -35.61
CA GLU A 200 -8.60 -16.46 -35.80
C GLU A 200 -9.91 -16.19 -36.58
N TYR A 201 -10.55 -15.04 -36.35
CA TYR A 201 -11.84 -14.66 -36.93
C TYR A 201 -11.75 -13.62 -38.05
N ASP A 202 -10.55 -13.30 -38.54
CA ASP A 202 -10.32 -12.30 -39.58
C ASP A 202 -10.89 -10.90 -39.27
N ALA A 203 -10.89 -10.53 -37.98
CA ALA A 203 -11.32 -9.20 -37.54
C ALA A 203 -10.17 -8.21 -37.65
N LYS A 204 -10.45 -7.02 -38.22
CA LYS A 204 -9.48 -5.92 -38.29
C LYS A 204 -9.24 -5.34 -36.90
N LEU A 205 -7.99 -5.15 -36.51
CA LEU A 205 -7.58 -4.59 -35.22
C LEU A 205 -6.88 -3.24 -35.42
N ILE A 206 -7.24 -2.24 -34.60
CA ILE A 206 -6.62 -0.91 -34.58
C ILE A 206 -6.16 -0.62 -33.15
N VAL A 207 -4.87 -0.36 -32.98
CA VAL A 207 -4.21 -0.15 -31.68
C VAL A 207 -3.38 1.12 -31.72
N PRO A 208 -4.01 2.30 -31.60
CA PRO A 208 -3.25 3.52 -31.39
C PRO A 208 -2.63 3.49 -29.98
N VAL A 209 -1.44 4.06 -29.84
CA VAL A 209 -0.73 4.21 -28.56
C VAL A 209 -0.11 5.60 -28.43
N CYS A 210 0.15 6.02 -27.19
CA CYS A 210 0.77 7.31 -26.86
C CYS A 210 2.17 7.22 -26.26
N ARG A 211 2.73 6.01 -26.10
CA ARG A 211 4.07 5.77 -25.53
C ARG A 211 4.92 4.90 -26.46
N SER A 212 6.19 5.28 -26.64
CA SER A 212 7.10 4.63 -27.59
C SER A 212 7.51 3.21 -27.19
N MET A 213 7.67 2.95 -25.89
CA MET A 213 7.97 1.60 -25.41
C MET A 213 6.74 0.70 -25.57
N VAL A 214 5.55 1.22 -25.24
CA VAL A 214 4.27 0.52 -25.45
C VAL A 214 4.06 0.21 -26.93
N LEU A 215 4.39 1.13 -27.86
CA LEU A 215 4.36 0.86 -29.32
C LEU A 215 5.17 -0.38 -29.69
N SER A 216 6.43 -0.42 -29.26
CA SER A 216 7.35 -1.51 -29.62
C SER A 216 6.85 -2.84 -29.06
N THR A 217 6.41 -2.86 -27.80
CA THR A 217 5.88 -4.06 -27.15
C THR A 217 4.55 -4.51 -27.75
N ALA A 218 3.63 -3.59 -28.04
CA ALA A 218 2.35 -3.90 -28.64
C ALA A 218 2.50 -4.47 -30.05
N LYS A 219 3.41 -3.92 -30.87
CA LYS A 219 3.73 -4.47 -32.21
C LYS A 219 4.20 -5.91 -32.13
N GLU A 220 5.14 -6.22 -31.23
CA GLU A 220 5.63 -7.58 -31.08
C GLU A 220 4.52 -8.52 -30.57
N ILE A 221 3.72 -8.09 -29.60
CA ILE A 221 2.60 -8.87 -29.06
C ILE A 221 1.57 -9.21 -30.15
N VAL A 222 1.16 -8.24 -30.96
CA VAL A 222 0.19 -8.46 -32.04
C VAL A 222 0.80 -9.39 -33.09
N LYS A 223 2.04 -9.17 -33.50
CA LYS A 223 2.75 -10.04 -34.43
C LYS A 223 2.83 -11.48 -33.94
N GLU A 224 3.30 -11.72 -32.71
CA GLU A 224 3.36 -13.04 -32.09
C GLU A 224 1.98 -13.70 -32.01
N ALA A 225 0.94 -12.93 -31.70
CA ALA A 225 -0.42 -13.44 -31.62
C ALA A 225 -0.94 -13.94 -32.99
N TYR A 226 -0.66 -13.22 -34.07
CA TYR A 226 -1.00 -13.64 -35.44
C TYR A 226 -0.18 -14.87 -35.88
N MET A 227 1.12 -14.91 -35.54
CA MET A 227 1.96 -16.09 -35.79
C MET A 227 1.41 -17.33 -35.08
N LYS A 228 1.00 -17.18 -33.81
CA LYS A 228 0.44 -18.26 -32.98
C LYS A 228 -0.92 -18.72 -33.47
N ALA A 229 -1.73 -17.83 -34.03
CA ALA A 229 -2.99 -18.16 -34.69
C ALA A 229 -2.79 -18.84 -36.06
N GLY A 230 -1.55 -18.97 -36.55
CA GLY A 230 -1.24 -19.58 -37.84
C GLY A 230 -1.59 -18.70 -39.05
N ARG A 231 -1.77 -17.38 -38.84
CA ARG A 231 -2.12 -16.41 -39.89
C ARG A 231 -1.11 -15.26 -39.97
N PRO A 232 0.18 -15.56 -40.24
CA PRO A 232 1.22 -14.54 -40.34
C PRO A 232 1.02 -13.57 -41.51
N ASP A 233 0.34 -14.02 -42.57
CA ASP A 233 -0.02 -13.28 -43.78
C ASP A 233 -1.09 -12.21 -43.55
N ALA A 234 -1.94 -12.40 -42.54
CA ALA A 234 -2.99 -11.45 -42.16
C ALA A 234 -2.48 -10.36 -41.18
N TYR A 235 -1.24 -10.44 -40.71
CA TYR A 235 -0.67 -9.43 -39.81
C TYR A 235 -0.45 -8.12 -40.56
N ASP A 236 -1.08 -7.05 -40.07
CA ASP A 236 -0.90 -5.69 -40.56
C ASP A 236 0.11 -4.93 -39.66
N PRO A 237 1.31 -4.57 -40.16
CA PRO A 237 2.30 -3.81 -39.41
C PRO A 237 1.84 -2.41 -38.97
N ASP A 238 0.81 -1.87 -39.63
CA ASP A 238 0.22 -0.56 -39.38
C ASP A 238 -1.02 -0.66 -38.47
N SER A 239 -1.41 -1.87 -38.05
CA SER A 239 -2.49 -2.06 -37.05
C SER A 239 -2.15 -1.43 -35.70
N VAL A 240 -0.87 -1.33 -35.35
CA VAL A 240 -0.37 -0.68 -34.13
C VAL A 240 0.48 0.52 -34.51
N PHE A 241 0.12 1.71 -34.04
CA PHE A 241 0.82 2.95 -34.40
C PHE A 241 0.82 3.98 -33.28
N TYR A 242 1.84 4.82 -33.29
CA TYR A 242 1.96 5.94 -32.36
C TYR A 242 1.19 7.15 -32.88
N LEU A 243 0.36 7.75 -32.03
CA LEU A 243 -0.38 8.97 -32.34
C LEU A 243 0.38 10.21 -31.85
N THR A 244 0.45 10.38 -30.53
CA THR A 244 1.11 11.49 -29.83
C THR A 244 1.17 11.17 -28.34
N ASP A 245 2.11 11.78 -27.62
CA ASP A 245 2.26 11.70 -26.16
C ASP A 245 1.48 12.81 -25.42
N ASP A 246 0.96 13.81 -26.14
CA ASP A 246 0.05 14.80 -25.57
C ASP A 246 -1.30 14.14 -25.26
N GLN A 247 -1.71 14.20 -23.99
CA GLN A 247 -2.88 13.46 -23.50
C GLN A 247 -4.16 13.78 -24.28
N PHE A 248 -4.50 15.06 -24.45
CA PHE A 248 -5.73 15.44 -25.13
C PHE A 248 -5.61 15.40 -26.66
N GLY A 249 -4.42 15.63 -27.21
CA GLY A 249 -4.11 15.36 -28.61
C GLY A 249 -4.31 13.88 -28.96
N TYR A 250 -3.90 12.97 -28.08
CA TYR A 250 -4.10 11.54 -28.22
C TYR A 250 -5.59 11.20 -28.22
N VAL A 251 -6.35 11.73 -27.26
CA VAL A 251 -7.80 11.53 -27.15
C VAL A 251 -8.52 12.03 -28.39
N ALA A 252 -8.25 13.26 -28.84
CA ALA A 252 -8.85 13.81 -30.05
C ALA A 252 -8.52 12.96 -31.29
N GLY A 253 -7.29 12.42 -31.36
CA GLY A 253 -6.88 11.49 -32.40
C GLY A 253 -7.69 10.19 -32.38
N VAL A 254 -7.84 9.59 -31.20
CA VAL A 254 -8.62 8.36 -30.99
C VAL A 254 -10.11 8.59 -31.25
N ASP A 255 -10.70 9.68 -30.77
CA ASP A 255 -12.09 10.06 -31.07
C ASP A 255 -12.30 10.21 -32.58
N GLY A 256 -11.35 10.83 -33.27
CA GLY A 256 -11.36 10.92 -34.73
C GLY A 256 -11.35 9.55 -35.41
N ILE A 257 -10.60 8.58 -34.87
CA ILE A 257 -10.61 7.19 -35.34
C ILE A 257 -11.98 6.56 -35.09
N ILE A 258 -12.54 6.69 -33.89
CA ILE A 258 -13.84 6.13 -33.53
C ILE A 258 -14.93 6.65 -34.47
N VAL A 259 -14.96 7.95 -34.76
CA VAL A 259 -15.98 8.56 -35.62
C VAL A 259 -15.83 8.16 -37.09
N ARG A 260 -14.60 8.02 -37.59
CA ARG A 260 -14.32 7.67 -39.01
C ARG A 260 -14.46 6.18 -39.27
N GLU A 261 -13.74 5.36 -38.51
CA GLU A 261 -13.67 3.91 -38.71
C GLU A 261 -14.91 3.20 -38.16
N LYS A 262 -15.60 3.84 -37.19
CA LYS A 262 -16.75 3.28 -36.48
C LYS A 262 -16.43 1.84 -36.04
N PRO A 263 -15.59 1.62 -35.02
CA PRO A 263 -15.31 0.27 -34.54
C PRO A 263 -16.59 -0.47 -34.13
N ALA A 264 -16.66 -1.78 -34.32
CA ALA A 264 -17.75 -2.59 -33.76
C ALA A 264 -17.61 -2.75 -32.25
N ALA A 265 -16.36 -2.76 -31.77
CA ALA A 265 -16.02 -2.92 -30.36
C ALA A 265 -14.83 -2.03 -29.98
N ASN A 266 -14.90 -1.47 -28.77
CA ASN A 266 -13.84 -0.67 -28.15
C ASN A 266 -13.36 -1.35 -26.87
N PHE A 267 -12.05 -1.47 -26.73
CA PHE A 267 -11.39 -1.98 -25.52
C PHE A 267 -10.52 -0.88 -24.90
N PHE A 268 -10.88 -0.43 -23.70
CA PHE A 268 -10.15 0.57 -22.94
C PHE A 268 -9.53 -0.08 -21.69
N LEU A 269 -8.35 -0.71 -21.84
CA LEU A 269 -7.77 -1.57 -20.81
C LEU A 269 -6.38 -1.08 -20.40
N GLY A 270 -6.28 -0.43 -19.24
CA GLY A 270 -5.03 0.14 -18.74
C GLY A 270 -5.23 1.27 -17.73
N ALA A 271 -4.19 2.08 -17.57
CA ALA A 271 -4.26 3.31 -16.80
C ALA A 271 -4.88 4.43 -17.63
N PHE A 272 -5.89 5.11 -17.07
CA PHE A 272 -6.55 6.26 -17.68
C PHE A 272 -6.79 7.35 -16.64
N TYR A 273 -6.98 8.58 -17.12
CA TYR A 273 -7.36 9.74 -16.32
C TYR A 273 -8.61 10.41 -16.92
N ALA A 274 -8.63 11.74 -17.00
CA ALA A 274 -9.78 12.54 -17.43
C ALA A 274 -10.34 12.16 -18.81
N GLU A 275 -9.55 11.51 -19.65
CA GLU A 275 -9.94 11.00 -20.96
C GLU A 275 -10.98 9.87 -20.93
N SER A 276 -11.12 9.15 -19.80
CA SER A 276 -11.96 7.96 -19.70
C SER A 276 -13.39 8.22 -20.18
N LEU A 277 -14.02 9.30 -19.72
CA LEU A 277 -15.40 9.61 -20.08
C LEU A 277 -15.51 10.04 -21.54
N ILE A 278 -14.54 10.81 -22.05
CA ILE A 278 -14.55 11.33 -23.42
C ILE A 278 -14.50 10.15 -24.40
N LEU A 279 -13.52 9.26 -24.24
CA LEU A 279 -13.36 8.08 -25.08
C LEU A 279 -14.59 7.17 -25.02
N ALA A 280 -15.11 6.95 -23.80
CA ALA A 280 -16.25 6.07 -23.60
C ALA A 280 -17.53 6.62 -24.21
N GLU A 281 -17.85 7.91 -24.05
CA GLU A 281 -19.02 8.54 -24.65
C GLU A 281 -18.92 8.60 -26.18
N THR A 282 -17.74 8.94 -26.73
CA THR A 282 -17.53 8.93 -28.18
C THR A 282 -17.78 7.54 -28.75
N GLY A 283 -17.23 6.50 -28.11
CA GLY A 283 -17.44 5.14 -28.57
C GLY A 283 -18.88 4.64 -28.40
N PHE A 284 -19.56 4.98 -27.30
CA PHE A 284 -20.99 4.71 -27.11
C PHE A 284 -21.84 5.36 -28.22
N SER A 285 -21.56 6.62 -28.55
CA SER A 285 -22.25 7.35 -29.63
C SER A 285 -22.04 6.72 -31.02
N SER A 286 -20.92 6.01 -31.22
CA SER A 286 -20.61 5.29 -32.47
C SER A 286 -21.30 3.91 -32.59
N GLY A 287 -21.99 3.48 -31.52
CA GLY A 287 -22.68 2.20 -31.41
C GLY A 287 -21.76 1.00 -31.19
N ALA A 288 -20.52 1.23 -30.76
CA ALA A 288 -19.56 0.16 -30.44
C ALA A 288 -19.93 -0.50 -29.09
N ILE A 289 -19.78 -1.82 -28.99
CA ILE A 289 -19.76 -2.49 -27.68
C ILE A 289 -18.47 -2.12 -26.95
N GLN A 290 -18.54 -1.77 -25.67
CA GLN A 290 -17.40 -1.23 -24.95
C GLN A 290 -17.04 -2.10 -23.76
N THR A 291 -15.77 -2.48 -23.71
CA THR A 291 -15.17 -3.14 -22.56
C THR A 291 -14.05 -2.29 -22.02
N ALA A 292 -14.18 -1.82 -20.79
CA ALA A 292 -13.18 -1.01 -20.13
C ALA A 292 -12.59 -1.73 -18.91
N GLY A 293 -11.44 -1.27 -18.45
CA GLY A 293 -10.76 -1.83 -17.30
C GLY A 293 -9.63 -0.95 -16.81
N THR A 294 -9.71 -0.53 -15.56
CA THR A 294 -8.71 0.32 -14.92
C THR A 294 -8.63 0.06 -13.42
N ALA A 295 -7.45 0.29 -12.83
CA ALA A 295 -7.25 0.31 -11.40
C ALA A 295 -7.19 1.74 -10.82
N MET A 296 -7.51 2.75 -11.62
CA MET A 296 -7.64 4.13 -11.16
C MET A 296 -9.02 4.37 -10.51
N PRO A 297 -9.13 4.55 -9.19
CA PRO A 297 -10.43 4.64 -8.51
C PRO A 297 -11.27 5.84 -8.96
N SER A 298 -10.61 6.93 -9.34
CA SER A 298 -11.27 8.16 -9.80
C SER A 298 -11.90 8.05 -11.19
N GLN A 299 -11.48 7.07 -12.01
CA GLN A 299 -11.99 6.90 -13.38
C GLN A 299 -13.01 5.77 -13.52
N LEU A 300 -13.01 4.82 -12.58
CA LEU A 300 -13.96 3.69 -12.57
C LEU A 300 -15.42 4.12 -12.75
N PRO A 301 -15.94 5.19 -12.10
CA PRO A 301 -17.33 5.61 -12.29
C PRO A 301 -17.68 5.97 -13.74
N PHE A 302 -16.74 6.56 -14.49
CA PHE A 302 -16.98 6.94 -15.89
C PHE A 302 -17.14 5.70 -16.77
N PHE A 303 -16.25 4.73 -16.62
CA PHE A 303 -16.34 3.49 -17.39
C PHE A 303 -17.55 2.64 -16.98
N VAL A 304 -17.89 2.56 -15.68
CA VAL A 304 -19.06 1.82 -15.20
C VAL A 304 -20.36 2.37 -15.81
N VAL A 305 -20.45 3.68 -16.02
CA VAL A 305 -21.66 4.32 -16.56
C VAL A 305 -21.69 4.33 -18.09
N ALA A 306 -20.54 4.46 -18.76
CA ALA A 306 -20.46 4.65 -20.22
C ALA A 306 -20.06 3.39 -21.02
N CYS A 307 -19.70 2.29 -20.36
CA CYS A 307 -19.32 1.04 -21.02
C CYS A 307 -20.25 -0.13 -20.65
N ASP A 308 -20.44 -1.06 -21.59
CA ASP A 308 -21.25 -2.28 -21.38
C ASP A 308 -20.61 -3.20 -20.34
N TYR A 309 -19.28 -3.31 -20.35
CA TYR A 309 -18.51 -4.12 -19.41
C TYR A 309 -17.36 -3.32 -18.82
N THR A 310 -17.18 -3.40 -17.50
CA THR A 310 -16.06 -2.74 -16.81
C THR A 310 -15.37 -3.70 -15.85
N LEU A 311 -14.06 -3.87 -16.05
CA LEU A 311 -13.16 -4.55 -15.11
C LEU A 311 -12.78 -3.57 -13.98
N ILE A 312 -13.11 -3.94 -12.75
CA ILE A 312 -12.92 -3.05 -11.60
C ILE A 312 -11.62 -3.41 -10.87
N GLY A 313 -10.63 -2.52 -10.94
CA GLY A 313 -9.45 -2.59 -10.08
C GLY A 313 -8.68 -3.89 -10.25
N GLU A 314 -8.79 -4.75 -9.23
CA GLU A 314 -8.11 -6.04 -9.20
C GLU A 314 -8.50 -7.00 -10.31
N GLU A 315 -9.70 -6.84 -10.89
CA GLU A 315 -10.16 -7.66 -12.00
C GLU A 315 -9.26 -7.50 -13.23
N LEU A 316 -8.72 -6.30 -13.47
CA LEU A 316 -7.79 -6.05 -14.58
C LEU A 316 -6.50 -6.87 -14.42
N PHE A 317 -5.97 -6.96 -13.20
CA PHE A 317 -4.75 -7.74 -12.91
C PHE A 317 -5.03 -9.24 -12.90
N ALA A 318 -6.17 -9.64 -12.33
CA ALA A 318 -6.62 -11.03 -12.27
C ALA A 318 -6.95 -11.61 -13.65
N ALA A 319 -7.29 -10.76 -14.63
CA ALA A 319 -7.65 -11.19 -15.96
C ALA A 319 -6.53 -11.98 -16.66
N SER A 320 -5.27 -11.62 -16.42
CA SER A 320 -4.11 -12.37 -16.94
C SER A 320 -4.04 -13.81 -16.39
N ALA A 321 -4.29 -13.97 -15.08
CA ALA A 321 -4.37 -15.26 -14.39
C ALA A 321 -5.52 -16.11 -14.94
N TYR A 322 -6.67 -15.50 -15.13
CA TYR A 322 -7.86 -16.16 -15.66
C TYR A 322 -7.62 -16.71 -17.07
N LEU A 323 -6.96 -15.94 -17.93
CA LEU A 323 -6.68 -16.33 -19.31
C LEU A 323 -5.54 -17.36 -19.43
N SER A 324 -4.49 -17.24 -18.61
CA SER A 324 -3.35 -18.17 -18.62
C SER A 324 -3.68 -19.53 -18.00
N LYS A 325 -4.68 -19.57 -17.09
CA LYS A 325 -5.00 -20.70 -16.23
C LYS A 325 -3.80 -21.22 -15.43
N ASP A 326 -2.82 -20.36 -15.15
CA ASP A 326 -1.62 -20.74 -14.41
C ASP A 326 -1.95 -21.04 -12.93
N PRO A 327 -1.70 -22.26 -12.42
CA PRO A 327 -2.01 -22.61 -11.04
C PRO A 327 -1.40 -21.68 -9.99
N HIS A 328 -0.24 -21.09 -10.26
CA HIS A 328 0.40 -20.16 -9.31
C HIS A 328 -0.40 -18.86 -9.20
N GLN A 329 -0.73 -18.24 -10.33
CA GLN A 329 -1.52 -17.01 -10.36
C GLN A 329 -2.95 -17.23 -9.82
N LEU A 330 -3.61 -18.33 -10.21
CA LEU A 330 -4.95 -18.67 -9.75
C LEU A 330 -4.99 -18.93 -8.23
N GLY A 331 -4.02 -19.68 -7.71
CA GLY A 331 -3.91 -19.96 -6.28
C GLY A 331 -3.63 -18.71 -5.45
N SER A 332 -2.78 -17.81 -5.96
CA SER A 332 -2.51 -16.51 -5.32
C SER A 332 -3.78 -15.66 -5.23
N LEU A 333 -4.51 -15.52 -6.34
CA LEU A 333 -5.77 -14.78 -6.38
C LEU A 333 -6.78 -15.33 -5.36
N LYS A 334 -6.95 -16.66 -5.31
CA LYS A 334 -7.88 -17.30 -4.38
C LYS A 334 -7.48 -17.11 -2.91
N GLY A 335 -6.19 -17.17 -2.62
CA GLY A 335 -5.68 -16.93 -1.26
C GLY A 335 -5.85 -15.49 -0.80
N GLN A 336 -5.66 -14.52 -1.71
CA GLN A 336 -5.94 -13.12 -1.42
C GLN A 336 -7.43 -12.88 -1.14
N ASP A 337 -8.33 -13.42 -1.98
CA ASP A 337 -9.78 -13.34 -1.77
C ASP A 337 -10.20 -13.95 -0.42
N PHE A 338 -9.63 -15.10 -0.07
CA PHE A 338 -9.91 -15.75 1.21
C PHE A 338 -9.39 -14.93 2.39
N GLY A 339 -8.18 -14.36 2.27
CA GLY A 339 -7.63 -13.43 3.27
C GLY A 339 -8.57 -12.24 3.49
N LYS A 340 -9.01 -11.59 2.41
CA LYS A 340 -9.98 -10.48 2.46
C LYS A 340 -11.30 -10.89 3.12
N ALA A 341 -11.83 -12.07 2.80
CA ALA A 341 -13.04 -12.57 3.44
C ALA A 341 -12.88 -12.71 4.96
N ILE A 342 -11.73 -13.20 5.43
CA ILE A 342 -11.41 -13.28 6.86
C ILE A 342 -11.33 -11.88 7.48
N PHE A 343 -10.69 -10.92 6.81
CA PHE A 343 -10.65 -9.53 7.28
C PHE A 343 -12.06 -8.94 7.42
N ILE A 344 -12.92 -9.13 6.43
CA ILE A 344 -14.31 -8.64 6.47
C ILE A 344 -15.04 -9.24 7.67
N VAL A 345 -14.89 -10.56 7.92
CA VAL A 345 -15.52 -11.23 9.06
C VAL A 345 -15.00 -10.68 10.39
N VAL A 346 -13.68 -10.59 10.56
CA VAL A 346 -13.06 -10.08 11.80
C VAL A 346 -13.45 -8.63 12.06
N LEU A 347 -13.45 -7.80 11.02
CA LEU A 347 -13.85 -6.39 11.11
C LEU A 347 -15.34 -6.25 11.46
N THR A 348 -16.20 -7.05 10.85
CA THR A 348 -17.64 -7.06 11.16
C THR A 348 -17.89 -7.48 12.62
N ILE A 349 -17.23 -8.54 13.09
CA ILE A 349 -17.30 -8.97 14.48
C ILE A 349 -16.77 -7.88 15.43
N GLY A 350 -15.65 -7.24 15.06
CA GLY A 350 -15.06 -6.15 15.83
C GLY A 350 -16.00 -4.97 16.02
N ILE A 351 -16.68 -4.55 14.94
CA ILE A 351 -17.69 -3.49 15.01
C ILE A 351 -18.84 -3.89 15.96
N ILE A 352 -19.34 -5.12 15.87
CA ILE A 352 -20.44 -5.61 16.74
C ILE A 352 -20.01 -5.66 18.21
N LEU A 353 -18.80 -6.14 18.50
CA LEU A 353 -18.25 -6.22 19.85
C LEU A 353 -18.04 -4.83 20.45
N GLU A 354 -17.52 -3.88 19.67
CA GLU A 354 -17.32 -2.49 20.13
C GLU A 354 -18.66 -1.83 20.45
N ILE A 355 -19.68 -2.01 19.61
CA ILE A 355 -21.06 -1.54 19.88
C ILE A 355 -21.61 -2.17 21.17
N SER A 356 -21.22 -3.41 21.48
CA SER A 356 -21.64 -4.14 22.68
C SER A 356 -20.79 -3.82 23.93
N GLY A 357 -19.83 -2.89 23.84
CA GLY A 357 -18.96 -2.49 24.95
C GLY A 357 -17.79 -3.45 25.24
N VAL A 358 -17.48 -4.37 24.32
CA VAL A 358 -16.34 -5.29 24.44
C VAL A 358 -15.17 -4.77 23.58
N HIS A 359 -14.23 -4.08 24.23
CA HIS A 359 -13.12 -3.40 23.56
C HIS A 359 -11.93 -4.30 23.20
N PHE A 360 -11.90 -5.54 23.70
CA PHE A 360 -10.76 -6.45 23.56
C PHE A 360 -10.22 -6.56 22.13
N LEU A 361 -11.10 -6.71 21.13
CA LEU A 361 -10.66 -6.88 19.74
C LEU A 361 -10.08 -5.59 19.17
N LYS A 362 -10.68 -4.43 19.50
CA LYS A 362 -10.16 -3.12 19.12
C LYS A 362 -8.81 -2.89 19.76
N ASP A 363 -8.67 -3.12 21.06
CA ASP A 363 -7.41 -2.91 21.78
C ASP A 363 -6.31 -3.81 21.19
N PHE A 364 -6.63 -5.06 20.88
CA PHE A 364 -5.71 -5.98 20.22
C PHE A 364 -5.30 -5.53 18.81
N LEU A 365 -6.21 -4.93 18.04
CA LEU A 365 -5.95 -4.47 16.68
C LEU A 365 -5.28 -3.08 16.63
N ALA A 366 -5.58 -2.21 17.61
CA ALA A 366 -5.20 -0.80 17.67
C ALA A 366 -4.02 -0.52 18.60
N LEU A 367 -3.48 -1.53 19.29
CA LEU A 367 -2.15 -1.45 19.90
C LEU A 367 -1.14 -1.09 18.78
N HIS A 368 -0.70 0.16 18.78
CA HIS A 368 0.25 0.75 17.84
C HIS A 368 1.39 1.42 18.61
#